data_AF-A0A223RZP5-F1
#
_entry.id   AF-A0A223RZP5-F1
#
_cell.length_a   1.000
_cell.length_b   1.000
_cell.length_c   1.000
_cell.angle_alpha   90.00
_cell.angle_beta   90.00
_cell.angle_gamma   90.00
#
_symmetry.space_group_name_H-M   'P 1'
#
loop_
_entity.id
_entity.type
_entity.pdbx_description
1 polymer ?
#
loop_
_entity_poly.entity_id
_entity_poly.type
_entity_poly.pdbx_seq_one_letter_code
_entity_poly.pdbx_strand_id
1 'polypeptide(L)' 'MRVWCRNEVGVSSLVVWISRWSPGLVRIETPTVFHRTVWTVERARVLRDVLDAAVRCAGGDAR' A
#
# COMPACT_ATOMS: atom_id res chain seq x y z
N MET A 1 5.71 4.51 -1.09
CA MET A 1 6.02 3.64 0.07
C MET A 1 6.00 2.18 -0.38
N ARG A 2 6.81 1.29 0.20
CA ARG A 2 6.85 -0.15 -0.16
C ARG A 2 6.56 -1.01 1.07
N VAL A 3 5.72 -2.03 0.91
CA VAL A 3 5.33 -2.96 1.99
C VAL A 3 5.61 -4.39 1.56
N TRP A 4 6.37 -5.13 2.35
CA TRP A 4 6.74 -6.51 2.06
C TRP A 4 5.62 -7.50 2.44
N CYS A 5 5.39 -8.49 1.58
CA CYS A 5 4.38 -9.53 1.75
C CYS A 5 4.89 -10.90 1.26
N ARG A 6 4.05 -11.94 1.38
CA ARG A 6 4.33 -13.26 0.82
C ARG A 6 3.15 -13.69 -0.05
N ASN A 7 3.44 -14.34 -1.16
CA ASN A 7 2.46 -15.01 -2.01
C ASN A 7 2.89 -16.47 -2.23
N GLU A 8 2.15 -17.22 -3.03
CA GLU A 8 2.44 -18.63 -3.34
C GLU A 8 3.81 -18.86 -4.00
N VAL A 9 4.39 -17.82 -4.61
CA VAL A 9 5.69 -17.86 -5.32
C VAL A 9 6.84 -17.43 -4.41
N GLY A 10 6.56 -16.86 -3.23
CA GLY A 10 7.56 -16.44 -2.26
C GLY A 10 7.39 -15.02 -1.75
N VAL A 11 8.51 -14.35 -1.44
CA VAL A 11 8.50 -12.98 -0.92
C VAL A 11 8.20 -11.99 -2.05
N SER A 12 7.29 -11.05 -1.80
CA SER A 12 6.92 -10.00 -2.74
C SER A 12 6.73 -8.66 -2.02
N SER A 13 6.39 -7.60 -2.75
CA SER A 13 6.10 -6.29 -2.16
C SER A 13 4.97 -5.57 -2.87
N LEU A 14 4.15 -4.85 -2.10
CA LEU A 14 3.25 -3.83 -2.61
C LEU A 14 3.94 -2.48 -2.66
N VAL A 15 3.64 -1.67 -3.68
CA VAL A 15 4.05 -0.27 -3.73
C VAL A 15 2.80 0.60 -3.59
N VAL A 16 2.83 1.54 -2.63
CA VAL A 16 1.71 2.43 -2.29
C VAL A 16 2.12 3.87 -2.52
N TRP A 17 1.34 4.62 -3.29
CA TRP A 17 1.57 6.06 -3.50
C TRP A 17 0.28 6.79 -3.84
N ILE A 18 0.31 8.11 -3.70
CA ILE A 18 -0.77 9.00 -4.13
C ILE A 18 -0.49 9.44 -5.55
N SER A 19 -1.51 9.38 -6.42
CA SER A 19 -1.36 9.85 -7.79
C SER A 19 -1.13 11.36 -7.81
N ARG A 20 -0.03 11.81 -8.42
CA ARG A 20 0.24 13.24 -8.65
C ARG A 20 -0.85 13.90 -9.51
N TRP A 21 -1.49 13.14 -10.40
CA TRP A 21 -2.51 13.62 -11.32
C TRP A 21 -3.93 13.52 -10.76
N SER A 22 -4.10 12.81 -9.64
CA SER A 22 -5.41 12.60 -9.01
C SER A 22 -5.21 12.46 -7.50
N PRO A 23 -5.10 13.58 -6.77
CA PRO A 23 -4.70 13.59 -5.36
C PRO A 23 -5.63 12.79 -4.43
N GLY A 24 -6.88 12.56 -4.85
CA GLY A 24 -7.84 11.71 -4.13
C GLY A 24 -7.67 10.20 -4.34
N LEU A 25 -6.70 9.75 -5.16
CA LEU A 25 -6.50 8.34 -5.48
C LEU A 25 -5.20 7.81 -4.86
N VAL A 26 -5.35 6.83 -3.96
CA VAL A 26 -4.25 5.98 -3.50
C VAL A 26 -4.12 4.81 -4.48
N ARG A 27 -2.95 4.70 -5.12
CA ARG A 27 -2.60 3.55 -5.96
C ARG A 27 -1.79 2.55 -5.15
N ILE A 28 -2.23 1.29 -5.21
CA ILE A 28 -1.51 0.15 -4.66
C ILE A 28 -1.13 -0.71 -5.86
N GLU A 29 0.14 -0.72 -6.21
CA GLU A 29 0.66 -1.66 -7.18
C GLU A 29 0.94 -2.98 -6.49
N THR A 30 0.17 -3.96 -6.92
CA THR A 30 0.23 -5.32 -6.40
C THR A 30 0.93 -6.22 -7.41
N PRO A 31 1.67 -7.25 -6.98
CA PRO A 31 2.02 -8.33 -7.90
C PRO A 31 0.75 -8.91 -8.52
N THR A 32 0.83 -9.42 -9.75
CA THR A 32 -0.29 -9.95 -10.56
C THR A 32 -1.20 -10.92 -9.78
N VAL A 33 -0.68 -11.55 -8.73
CA VAL A 33 -1.36 -12.53 -7.89
C VAL A 33 -1.83 -11.93 -6.55
N PHE A 34 -2.36 -10.70 -6.55
CA PHE A 34 -2.81 -10.02 -5.32
C PHE A 34 -3.82 -10.84 -4.52
N HIS A 35 -4.78 -11.48 -5.20
CA HIS A 35 -5.82 -12.32 -4.59
C HIS A 35 -5.29 -13.54 -3.82
N ARG A 36 -4.01 -13.90 -3.99
CA ARG A 36 -3.34 -15.01 -3.26
C ARG A 36 -2.21 -14.52 -2.35
N THR A 37 -2.20 -13.23 -2.03
CA THR A 37 -1.22 -12.66 -1.10
C THR A 37 -1.61 -13.02 0.33
N VAL A 38 -0.69 -13.66 1.06
CA VAL A 38 -0.87 -14.01 2.47
C VAL A 38 -0.26 -12.92 3.34
N TRP A 39 -1.03 -12.48 4.33
CA TRP A 39 -0.65 -11.44 5.27
C TRP A 39 -0.59 -11.98 6.69
N THR A 40 0.54 -11.75 7.37
CA THR A 40 0.55 -11.85 8.83
C THR A 40 -0.18 -10.62 9.40
N VAL A 41 -0.77 -10.76 10.59
CA VAL A 41 -1.46 -9.65 11.28
C VAL A 41 -0.53 -8.45 11.45
N GLU A 42 0.75 -8.67 11.76
CA GLU A 42 1.75 -7.61 11.88
C GLU A 42 2.00 -6.87 10.57
N ARG A 43 2.12 -7.59 9.44
CA ARG A 43 2.28 -6.95 8.13
C ARG A 43 1.02 -6.21 7.69
N ALA A 44 -0.17 -6.70 8.05
CA ALA A 44 -1.41 -5.99 7.82
C ALA A 44 -1.48 -4.67 8.61
N ARG A 45 -0.99 -4.64 9.85
CA ARG A 45 -0.85 -3.40 10.63
C ARG A 45 0.09 -2.41 9.94
N VAL A 46 1.24 -2.87 9.45
CA VAL A 46 2.17 -2.03 8.69
C VAL A 46 1.51 -1.45 7.43
N LEU A 47 0.75 -2.27 6.68
CA LEU A 47 0.02 -1.78 5.51
C LEU A 47 -1.01 -0.71 5.88
N ARG A 48 -1.78 -0.93 6.96
CA ARG A 48 -2.74 0.05 7.48
C ARG A 48 -2.05 1.37 7.81
N ASP A 49 -0.94 1.33 8.53
CA ASP A 49 -0.25 2.55 8.96
C ASP A 49 0.36 3.31 7.77
N VAL A 50 0.83 2.60 6.75
CA VAL A 50 1.29 3.18 5.47
C VAL A 50 0.15 3.85 4.70
N LEU A 51 -1.01 3.21 4.63
CA LEU A 51 -2.20 3.77 3.97
C LEU A 51 -2.71 5.01 4.72
N ASP A 52 -2.76 4.94 6.05
CA ASP A 52 -3.15 6.04 6.92
C ASP A 52 -2.20 7.24 6.79
N ALA A 53 -0.88 6.99 6.74
CA ALA A 53 0.10 8.02 6.47
C ALA A 53 -0.08 8.65 5.08
N ALA A 54 -0.33 7.84 4.03
CA ALA A 54 -0.61 8.35 2.70
C ALA A 54 -1.85 9.25 2.70
N VAL A 55 -2.94 8.83 3.33
CA VAL A 55 -4.17 9.65 3.44
C VAL A 55 -3.91 10.97 4.15
N ARG A 56 -3.15 10.97 5.25
CA ARG A 56 -2.78 12.22 5.94
C ARG A 56 -1.94 13.15 5.07
N CYS A 57 -1.01 12.61 4.28
CA CYS A 57 -0.22 13.42 3.36
C CYS A 57 -1.08 14.06 2.26
N ALA A 58 -2.10 13.37 1.73
CA ALA A 58 -3.03 13.98 0.77
C ALA A 58 -3.87 15.11 1.38
N GLY A 59 -4.22 15.02 2.66
CA GLY A 59 -4.96 16.07 3.38
C GLY A 59 -4.14 17.29 3.78
N GLY A 60 -2.81 17.24 3.66
CA GLY A 60 -1.88 18.30 4.05
C GLY A 60 -1.69 19.43 3.02
N ASP A 61 -2.07 19.20 1.75
CA ASP A 61 -1.98 20.18 0.65
C ASP A 61 -3.27 21.01 0.47
N ALA A 62 -4.19 20.97 1.45
CA ALA A 62 -5.46 21.71 1.41
C ALA A 62 -5.44 22.99 2.26
N ARG A 63 -4.32 23.70 2.34
CA ARG A 63 -4.26 25.00 3.03
C ARG A 63 -3.67 26.11 2.16
#